data_AF-A0AAE0WEW4-F1
#
_entry.id   AF-A0AAE0WEW4-F1
#
_cell.length_a   1.000
_cell.length_b   1.000
_cell.length_c   1.000
_cell.angle_alpha   90.00
_cell.angle_beta   90.00
_cell.angle_gamma   90.00
#
_symmetry.space_group_name_H-M   'P 1'
#
loop_
_entity.id
_entity.type
_entity.pdbx_description
1 polymer ?
#
loop_
_entity_poly.entity_id
_entity_poly.type
_entity_poly.pdbx_seq_one_letter_code
_entity_poly.pdbx_strand_id
1 'polypeptide(L)'
;MKRRASKLAGCIITHPNPTIINMHLIISTFAISALTLLPWTALANPTPVSQCIPTPSASALATDFGKLISAYSDKLANATLAPNFQDYSESVNTLIDNGGSTPKNLLSATFTSRSDFEVASAGQPAAPFEIKDLWIACDVLIIRWLSAQSPLPVVGISVAHVVFNRPSWQIDEVWAEFDSAAWLKNLGFTITAPKRRREVVFEG
;
A
#
# COMPACT_ATOMS: atom_id res chain seq x y z
N MET A 1 14.31 5.60 39.66
CA MET A 1 12.91 5.74 40.12
C MET A 1 12.30 6.98 39.47
N LYS A 2 11.07 6.86 38.94
CA LYS A 2 10.25 7.82 38.15
C LYS A 2 10.60 8.00 36.66
N ARG A 3 10.04 7.12 35.83
CA ARG A 3 9.67 7.42 34.43
C ARG A 3 8.26 8.02 34.44
N ARG A 4 8.06 9.17 33.78
CA ARG A 4 6.72 9.73 33.50
C ARG A 4 6.19 9.06 32.24
N ALA A 5 5.18 8.22 32.39
CA ALA A 5 4.36 7.76 31.28
C ALA A 5 3.29 8.82 31.01
N SER A 6 3.26 9.34 29.78
CA SER A 6 2.20 10.23 29.31
C SER A 6 1.01 9.40 28.85
N LYS A 7 -0.18 9.82 29.26
CA LYS A 7 -1.48 9.22 28.93
C LYS A 7 -1.74 9.29 27.42
N LEU A 8 -2.10 8.18 26.81
CA LEU A 8 -2.90 8.15 25.58
C LEU A 8 -4.21 7.41 25.91
N ALA A 9 -5.28 8.19 25.90
CA ALA A 9 -6.64 7.77 26.18
C ALA A 9 -7.18 6.97 25.00
N GLY A 10 -7.93 5.91 25.32
CA GLY A 10 -8.53 4.99 24.37
C GLY A 10 -9.58 5.66 23.47
N CYS A 11 -9.67 5.17 22.24
CA CYS A 11 -10.79 5.39 21.36
C CYS A 11 -11.62 4.10 21.32
N ILE A 12 -12.86 4.20 21.79
CA ILE A 12 -13.87 3.15 21.80
C ILE A 12 -14.47 3.08 20.39
N ILE A 13 -14.37 1.92 19.73
CA ILE A 13 -15.02 1.65 18.44
C ILE A 13 -16.37 0.98 18.73
N THR A 14 -17.47 1.63 18.38
CA THR A 14 -18.79 1.01 18.26
C THR A 14 -19.13 0.84 16.77
N HIS A 15 -19.30 -0.40 16.33
CA HIS A 15 -19.83 -0.72 15.00
C HIS A 15 -21.37 -0.69 15.02
N PRO A 16 -22.05 -0.09 14.02
CA PRO A 16 -23.46 -0.37 13.78
C PRO A 16 -23.62 -1.61 12.87
N ASN A 17 -24.52 -2.47 13.32
CA ASN A 17 -25.01 -3.69 12.69
C ASN A 17 -25.97 -3.36 11.51
N PRO A 18 -25.84 -3.96 10.31
CA PRO A 18 -26.87 -3.82 9.28
C PRO A 18 -27.96 -4.89 9.43
N THR A 19 -29.17 -4.38 9.63
CA THR A 19 -30.45 -5.08 9.72
C THR A 19 -30.78 -5.88 8.45
N ILE A 20 -31.19 -7.13 8.63
CA ILE A 20 -31.73 -8.02 7.60
C ILE A 20 -33.12 -7.54 7.21
N ILE A 21 -33.34 -7.21 5.93
CA ILE A 21 -34.66 -6.91 5.38
C ILE A 21 -35.25 -8.20 4.78
N ASN A 22 -36.37 -8.64 5.37
CA ASN A 22 -37.27 -9.66 4.84
C ASN A 22 -37.89 -9.18 3.51
N MET A 23 -37.86 -10.03 2.47
CA MET A 23 -38.66 -9.81 1.26
C MET A 23 -39.65 -10.96 1.08
N HIS A 24 -40.93 -10.63 1.21
CA HIS A 24 -42.06 -11.53 1.02
C HIS A 24 -42.34 -11.81 -0.46
N LEU A 25 -42.53 -13.11 -0.70
CA LEU A 25 -43.24 -13.82 -1.76
C LEU A 25 -44.48 -13.12 -2.36
N ILE A 26 -44.55 -12.97 -3.70
CA ILE A 26 -45.81 -12.88 -4.49
C ILE A 26 -45.69 -13.58 -5.87
N ILE A 27 -46.37 -14.74 -5.98
CA ILE A 27 -47.31 -15.24 -7.01
C ILE A 27 -47.08 -15.05 -8.53
N SER A 28 -46.92 -16.20 -9.21
CA SER A 28 -47.56 -16.73 -10.44
C SER A 28 -47.84 -15.85 -11.68
N THR A 29 -47.36 -16.28 -12.86
CA THR A 29 -48.21 -16.75 -14.00
C THR A 29 -47.36 -17.30 -15.16
N PHE A 30 -47.93 -18.30 -15.85
CA PHE A 30 -47.43 -18.96 -17.06
C PHE A 30 -47.58 -18.07 -18.32
N ALA A 31 -46.68 -18.21 -19.31
CA ALA A 31 -47.01 -18.65 -20.69
C ALA A 31 -46.04 -18.16 -21.80
N ILE A 32 -45.55 -19.15 -22.55
CA ILE A 32 -45.36 -19.24 -24.02
C ILE A 32 -44.17 -18.51 -24.71
N SER A 33 -43.36 -19.38 -25.31
CA SER A 33 -42.29 -19.21 -26.29
C SER A 33 -42.55 -18.23 -27.44
N ALA A 34 -41.53 -17.40 -27.73
CA ALA A 34 -41.24 -16.92 -29.08
C ALA A 34 -39.74 -17.11 -29.34
N LEU A 35 -39.41 -18.09 -30.19
CA LEU A 35 -38.05 -18.33 -30.66
C LEU A 35 -37.74 -17.27 -31.72
N THR A 36 -37.22 -16.13 -31.31
CA THR A 36 -36.69 -15.12 -32.23
C THR A 36 -35.31 -15.58 -32.68
N LEU A 37 -35.18 -15.87 -33.97
CA LEU A 37 -33.89 -16.02 -34.64
C LEU A 37 -33.23 -14.64 -34.70
N LEU A 38 -32.57 -14.24 -33.62
CA LEU A 38 -31.63 -13.12 -33.63
C LEU A 38 -30.39 -13.59 -34.40
N PRO A 39 -29.98 -12.92 -35.50
CA PRO A 39 -28.67 -13.17 -36.08
C PRO A 39 -27.65 -12.88 -34.99
N TRP A 40 -26.89 -13.91 -34.63
CA TRP A 40 -25.79 -13.85 -33.69
C TRP A 40 -24.67 -13.04 -34.36
N THR A 41 -24.83 -11.73 -34.47
CA THR A 41 -23.68 -10.84 -34.56
C THR A 41 -23.02 -10.94 -33.21
N ALA A 42 -22.09 -11.88 -33.10
CA ALA A 42 -21.11 -11.90 -32.03
C ALA A 42 -20.42 -10.54 -32.09
N LEU A 43 -20.92 -9.58 -31.29
CA LEU A 43 -20.13 -8.47 -30.83
C LEU A 43 -18.99 -9.14 -30.08
N ALA A 44 -17.85 -9.30 -30.77
CA ALA A 44 -16.60 -9.58 -30.12
C ALA A 44 -16.44 -8.46 -29.10
N ASN A 45 -16.77 -8.75 -27.83
CA ASN A 45 -16.45 -7.87 -26.74
C ASN A 45 -14.93 -7.70 -26.87
N PRO A 46 -14.41 -6.50 -27.15
CA PRO A 46 -12.97 -6.33 -27.23
C PRO A 46 -12.44 -6.84 -25.91
N THR A 47 -11.66 -7.94 -25.96
CA THR A 47 -10.89 -8.39 -24.81
C THR A 47 -10.20 -7.15 -24.28
N PRO A 48 -10.43 -6.75 -23.01
CA PRO A 48 -9.81 -5.56 -22.48
C PRO A 48 -8.31 -5.73 -22.67
N VAL A 49 -7.77 -5.00 -23.63
CA VAL A 49 -6.33 -4.91 -23.81
C VAL A 49 -5.86 -4.37 -22.48
N SER A 50 -5.05 -5.12 -21.72
CA SER A 50 -4.46 -4.56 -20.51
C SER A 50 -3.65 -3.36 -20.98
N GLN A 51 -4.21 -2.18 -20.73
CA GLN A 51 -3.61 -0.95 -21.22
C GLN A 51 -2.35 -0.75 -20.38
N CYS A 52 -1.17 -0.72 -20.98
CA CYS A 52 0.02 -0.38 -20.22
C CYS A 52 -0.05 1.09 -19.75
N ILE A 53 0.49 1.37 -18.57
CA ILE A 53 0.61 2.73 -18.08
C ILE A 53 1.51 3.55 -19.03
N PRO A 54 1.06 4.74 -19.48
CA PRO A 54 1.93 5.62 -20.25
C PRO A 54 3.11 6.11 -19.39
N THR A 55 4.31 6.19 -19.96
CA THR A 55 5.52 6.65 -19.26
C THR A 55 5.34 7.96 -18.48
N PRO A 56 4.69 9.02 -19.03
CA PRO A 56 4.46 10.25 -18.26
C PRO A 56 3.58 10.03 -17.03
N SER A 57 2.55 9.20 -17.13
CA SER A 57 1.68 8.83 -16.01
C SER A 57 2.43 8.00 -14.98
N ALA A 58 3.30 7.07 -15.42
CA ALA A 58 4.14 6.27 -14.54
C ALA A 58 5.13 7.13 -13.74
N SER A 59 5.81 8.08 -14.38
CA SER A 59 6.73 8.99 -13.70
C SER A 59 6.01 9.93 -12.72
N ALA A 60 4.83 10.42 -13.08
CA ALA A 60 3.99 11.21 -12.18
C ALA A 60 3.55 10.39 -10.96
N LEU A 61 3.09 9.16 -11.18
CA LEU A 61 2.62 8.29 -10.10
C LEU A 61 3.75 7.87 -9.16
N ALA A 62 4.95 7.57 -9.69
CA ALA A 62 6.14 7.32 -8.86
C ALA A 62 6.53 8.55 -8.02
N THR A 63 6.43 9.75 -8.60
CA THR A 63 6.68 11.01 -7.90
C THR A 63 5.66 11.23 -6.78
N ASP A 64 4.39 11.00 -7.05
CA ASP A 64 3.32 11.15 -6.06
C ASP A 64 3.42 10.10 -4.96
N PHE A 65 3.85 8.87 -5.28
CA PHE A 65 4.22 7.86 -4.27
C PHE A 65 5.30 8.40 -3.31
N GLY A 66 6.39 8.98 -3.83
CA GLY A 66 7.41 9.61 -2.98
C GLY A 66 6.85 10.73 -2.08
N LYS A 67 5.89 11.50 -2.58
CA LYS A 67 5.21 12.55 -1.80
C LYS A 67 4.31 12.00 -0.69
N LEU A 68 3.79 10.78 -0.81
CA LEU A 68 3.04 10.15 0.30
C LEU A 68 3.93 10.01 1.54
N ILE A 69 5.25 9.88 1.37
CA ILE A 69 6.23 9.83 2.46
C ILE A 69 6.69 11.25 2.86
N SER A 70 6.96 12.12 1.89
CA SER A 70 7.61 13.42 2.16
C SER A 70 6.67 14.59 2.40
N ALA A 71 5.39 14.47 2.05
CA ALA A 71 4.40 15.55 2.10
C ALA A 71 2.97 14.98 2.09
N TYR A 72 2.69 14.05 2.99
CA TYR A 72 1.41 13.34 3.05
C TYR A 72 0.20 14.30 3.11
N SER A 73 -0.87 13.93 2.40
CA SER A 73 -2.22 14.45 2.61
C SER A 73 -3.25 13.42 2.11
N ASP A 74 -4.44 13.41 2.69
CA ASP A 74 -5.52 12.51 2.24
C ASP A 74 -5.86 12.75 0.76
N LYS A 75 -5.82 14.01 0.30
CA LYS A 75 -6.02 14.33 -1.13
C LYS A 75 -5.01 13.62 -2.02
N LEU A 76 -3.74 13.60 -1.62
CA LEU A 76 -2.68 12.92 -2.35
C LEU A 76 -2.87 11.40 -2.32
N ALA A 77 -3.21 10.84 -1.15
CA ALA A 77 -3.48 9.40 -1.01
C ALA A 77 -4.65 8.96 -1.91
N ASN A 78 -5.75 9.72 -1.92
CA ASN A 78 -6.91 9.44 -2.76
C ASN A 78 -6.62 9.52 -4.27
N ALA A 79 -5.68 10.38 -4.68
CA ALA A 79 -5.24 10.47 -6.08
C ALA A 79 -4.27 9.36 -6.46
N THR A 80 -3.40 8.93 -5.53
CA THR A 80 -2.26 8.03 -5.80
C THR A 80 -2.63 6.56 -5.61
N LEU A 81 -3.42 6.24 -4.59
CA LEU A 81 -3.70 4.87 -4.15
C LEU A 81 -5.15 4.47 -4.48
N ALA A 82 -5.33 3.24 -4.98
CA ALA A 82 -6.64 2.64 -5.18
C ALA A 82 -7.35 2.40 -3.84
N PRO A 83 -8.69 2.39 -3.76
CA PRO A 83 -9.40 2.17 -2.49
C PRO A 83 -9.02 0.85 -1.79
N ASN A 84 -8.80 -0.21 -2.57
CA ASN A 84 -8.40 -1.55 -2.10
C ASN A 84 -6.88 -1.73 -2.01
N PHE A 85 -6.13 -0.63 -1.88
CA PHE A 85 -4.68 -0.64 -1.80
C PHE A 85 -4.13 -1.58 -0.71
N GLN A 86 -3.13 -2.38 -1.06
CA GLN A 86 -2.39 -3.23 -0.11
C GLN A 86 -0.90 -2.87 -0.11
N ASP A 87 -0.33 -2.81 1.08
CA ASP A 87 1.11 -2.57 1.28
C ASP A 87 1.75 -3.75 1.99
N TYR A 88 2.92 -4.15 1.51
CA TYR A 88 3.73 -5.22 2.07
C TYR A 88 5.15 -4.73 2.28
N SER A 89 5.54 -4.58 3.54
CA SER A 89 6.92 -4.26 3.90
C SER A 89 7.30 -4.89 5.23
N GLU A 90 8.24 -5.83 5.19
CA GLU A 90 8.79 -6.42 6.42
C GLU A 90 9.64 -5.42 7.17
N SER A 91 10.30 -4.49 6.46
CA SER A 91 10.95 -3.34 7.07
C SER A 91 9.96 -2.47 7.85
N VAL A 92 8.81 -2.07 7.29
CA VAL A 92 7.81 -1.29 8.06
C VAL A 92 7.21 -2.12 9.18
N ASN A 93 6.86 -3.39 8.94
CA ASN A 93 6.32 -4.27 9.98
C ASN A 93 7.28 -4.39 11.16
N THR A 94 8.59 -4.49 10.89
CA THR A 94 9.65 -4.48 11.91
C THR A 94 9.67 -3.16 12.69
N LEU A 95 9.51 -2.01 12.01
CA LEU A 95 9.43 -0.71 12.69
C LEU A 95 8.19 -0.58 13.57
N ILE A 96 7.03 -1.07 13.12
CA ILE A 96 5.79 -1.07 13.91
C ILE A 96 5.96 -1.97 15.13
N ASP A 97 6.55 -3.15 14.98
CA ASP A 97 6.76 -4.09 16.08
C ASP A 97 7.74 -3.56 17.13
N ASN A 98 8.84 -2.92 16.70
CA ASN A 98 9.88 -2.43 17.60
C ASN A 98 9.61 -1.00 18.11
N GLY A 99 8.86 -0.20 17.37
CA GLY A 99 8.59 1.22 17.65
C GLY A 99 7.16 1.53 18.08
N GLY A 100 6.21 0.61 17.88
CA GLY A 100 4.79 0.78 18.18
C GLY A 100 4.32 0.07 19.44
N SER A 101 3.03 0.19 19.74
CA SER A 101 2.37 -0.49 20.86
C SER A 101 1.66 -1.79 20.46
N THR A 102 1.55 -2.04 19.16
CA THR A 102 0.78 -3.16 18.60
C THR A 102 1.65 -3.89 17.59
N PRO A 103 2.27 -5.02 17.98
CA PRO A 103 3.03 -5.88 17.08
C PRO A 103 2.28 -6.21 15.80
N LYS A 104 2.97 -6.08 14.66
CA LYS A 104 2.51 -6.56 13.36
C LYS A 104 3.17 -7.90 13.07
N ASN A 105 2.39 -8.89 12.63
CA ASN A 105 2.95 -10.17 12.20
C ASN A 105 3.79 -9.95 10.94
N LEU A 106 5.02 -10.48 10.96
CA LEU A 106 5.83 -10.62 9.75
C LEU A 106 5.11 -11.54 8.75
N LEU A 107 5.36 -11.34 7.46
CA LEU A 107 4.73 -12.03 6.32
C LEU A 107 3.25 -11.68 6.10
N SER A 108 2.75 -10.63 6.74
CA SER A 108 1.39 -10.11 6.55
C SER A 108 1.40 -8.72 5.94
N ALA A 109 0.29 -8.33 5.31
CA ALA A 109 0.12 -6.97 4.80
C ALA A 109 0.37 -5.93 5.91
N THR A 110 1.22 -4.96 5.62
CA THR A 110 1.44 -3.77 6.44
C THR A 110 0.16 -2.96 6.52
N PHE A 111 -0.44 -2.67 5.36
CA PHE A 111 -1.77 -2.05 5.25
C PHE A 111 -2.65 -2.87 4.33
N THR A 112 -3.91 -3.07 4.72
CA THR A 112 -4.90 -3.88 3.98
C THR A 112 -5.89 -3.04 3.18
N SER A 113 -5.81 -1.72 3.30
CA SER A 113 -6.62 -0.76 2.55
C SER A 113 -5.93 0.59 2.49
N ARG A 114 -6.38 1.45 1.55
CA ARG A 114 -5.96 2.86 1.54
C ARG A 114 -6.32 3.57 2.84
N SER A 115 -7.50 3.28 3.41
CA SER A 115 -7.91 3.89 4.68
C SER A 115 -6.95 3.55 5.82
N ASP A 116 -6.45 2.31 5.88
CA ASP A 116 -5.46 1.92 6.91
C ASP A 116 -4.15 2.68 6.73
N PHE A 117 -3.70 2.81 5.47
CA PHE A 117 -2.53 3.59 5.12
C PHE A 117 -2.69 5.08 5.49
N GLU A 118 -3.84 5.68 5.19
CA GLU A 118 -4.15 7.09 5.48
C GLU A 118 -4.10 7.37 6.99
N VAL A 119 -4.76 6.53 7.79
CA VAL A 119 -4.76 6.64 9.26
C VAL A 119 -3.35 6.55 9.82
N ALA A 120 -2.55 5.58 9.34
CA ALA A 120 -1.18 5.42 9.79
C ALA A 120 -0.29 6.60 9.39
N SER A 121 -0.40 7.05 8.14
CA SER A 121 0.45 8.10 7.56
C SER A 121 0.17 9.48 8.13
N ALA A 122 -1.09 9.79 8.47
CA ALA A 122 -1.47 11.08 9.07
C ALA A 122 -0.79 11.34 10.41
N GLY A 123 -0.35 10.29 11.12
CA GLY A 123 0.37 10.39 12.40
C GLY A 123 1.89 10.46 12.28
N GLN A 124 2.47 10.33 11.09
CA GLN A 124 3.92 10.26 10.90
C GLN A 124 4.51 11.62 10.48
N PRO A 125 5.71 11.97 10.98
CA PRO A 125 6.45 13.11 10.43
C PRO A 125 6.91 12.82 9.00
N ALA A 126 6.92 13.84 8.17
CA ALA A 126 7.45 13.75 6.81
C ALA A 126 8.93 13.34 6.81
N ALA A 127 9.29 12.41 5.93
CA ALA A 127 10.69 12.03 5.68
C ALA A 127 11.10 12.45 4.26
N PRO A 128 12.36 12.91 4.05
CA PRO A 128 12.86 13.19 2.70
C PRO A 128 12.72 11.94 1.81
N PHE A 129 12.37 12.12 0.54
CA PHE A 129 12.27 11.02 -0.40
C PHE A 129 12.75 11.50 -1.78
N GLU A 130 13.80 10.88 -2.27
CA GLU A 130 14.40 11.18 -3.57
C GLU A 130 14.41 9.90 -4.41
N ILE A 131 13.74 9.93 -5.56
CA ILE A 131 13.81 8.84 -6.55
C ILE A 131 15.20 8.86 -7.18
N LYS A 132 15.92 7.75 -7.08
CA LYS A 132 17.24 7.56 -7.69
C LYS A 132 17.14 6.89 -9.04
N ASP A 133 16.29 5.87 -9.14
CA ASP A 133 16.03 5.17 -10.38
C ASP A 133 14.55 4.78 -10.46
N LEU A 134 14.01 4.78 -11.67
CA LEU A 134 12.65 4.36 -11.97
C LEU A 134 12.68 3.42 -13.17
N TRP A 135 12.27 2.18 -12.97
CA TRP A 135 12.02 1.23 -14.06
C TRP A 135 10.53 1.04 -14.23
N ILE A 136 10.06 1.11 -15.48
CA ILE A 136 8.64 1.07 -15.82
C ILE A 136 8.40 -0.15 -16.69
N ALA A 137 7.53 -1.04 -16.21
CA ALA A 137 6.92 -2.12 -16.99
C ALA A 137 5.51 -1.71 -17.44
N CYS A 138 4.69 -2.67 -17.88
CA CYS A 138 3.33 -2.38 -18.36
C CYS A 138 2.40 -1.88 -17.24
N ASP A 139 2.46 -2.52 -16.08
CA ASP A 139 1.58 -2.35 -14.92
C ASP A 139 2.38 -2.40 -13.60
N VAL A 140 3.70 -2.28 -13.69
CA VAL A 140 4.60 -2.30 -12.53
C VAL A 140 5.59 -1.15 -12.61
N LEU A 141 5.76 -0.45 -11.51
CA LEU A 141 6.80 0.56 -11.29
C LEU A 141 7.80 0.01 -10.28
N ILE A 142 9.08 0.07 -10.59
CA ILE A 142 10.15 -0.24 -9.63
C ILE A 142 10.85 1.07 -9.32
N ILE A 143 10.79 1.48 -8.06
CA ILE A 143 11.22 2.79 -7.57
C ILE A 143 12.36 2.56 -6.59
N ARG A 144 13.60 2.87 -7.00
CA ARG A 144 14.73 2.93 -6.07
C ARG A 144 14.82 4.34 -5.52
N TRP A 145 14.96 4.46 -4.21
CA TRP A 145 14.90 5.76 -3.54
C TRP A 145 15.95 5.91 -2.44
N LEU A 146 16.25 7.17 -2.14
CA LEU A 146 17.07 7.61 -1.02
C LEU A 146 16.24 8.52 -0.13
N SER A 147 16.31 8.28 1.17
CA SER A 147 15.82 9.17 2.20
C SER A 147 17.01 9.73 2.97
N ALA A 148 17.30 11.01 2.77
CA ALA A 148 18.41 11.73 3.42
C ALA A 148 18.08 12.11 4.87
N GLN A 149 17.67 11.12 5.66
CA GLN A 149 17.39 11.25 7.09
C GLN A 149 18.67 11.32 7.91
N SER A 150 18.52 11.72 9.18
CA SER A 150 19.59 11.81 10.17
C SER A 150 19.22 10.95 11.39
N PRO A 151 20.19 10.30 12.07
CA PRO A 151 21.64 10.28 11.83
C PRO A 151 22.13 9.46 10.64
N LEU A 152 21.32 8.57 10.07
CA LEU A 152 21.72 7.72 8.95
C LEU A 152 20.81 7.92 7.74
N PRO A 153 21.36 7.96 6.51
CA PRO A 153 20.55 7.84 5.32
C PRO A 153 19.90 6.45 5.26
N VAL A 154 18.74 6.38 4.59
CA VAL A 154 18.05 5.12 4.32
C VAL A 154 17.92 4.99 2.81
N VAL A 155 18.34 3.86 2.26
CA VAL A 155 18.07 3.49 0.87
C VAL A 155 16.99 2.41 0.87
N GLY A 156 16.14 2.45 -0.14
CA GLY A 156 15.12 1.42 -0.33
C GLY A 156 14.74 1.23 -1.78
N ILE A 157 13.89 0.21 -1.97
CA ILE A 157 13.26 -0.12 -3.22
C ILE A 157 11.78 -0.41 -2.96
N SER A 158 10.94 0.07 -3.86
CA SER A 158 9.50 -0.18 -3.84
C SER A 158 9.07 -0.68 -5.21
N VAL A 159 8.37 -1.81 -5.23
CA VAL A 159 7.72 -2.36 -6.43
C VAL A 159 6.23 -2.07 -6.28
N ALA A 160 5.68 -1.29 -7.19
CA ALA A 160 4.28 -0.88 -7.15
C ALA A 160 3.54 -1.46 -8.37
N HIS A 161 2.48 -2.23 -8.12
CA HIS A 161 1.52 -2.58 -9.15
C HIS A 161 0.56 -1.40 -9.38
N VAL A 162 0.17 -1.19 -10.64
CA VAL A 162 -0.66 -0.05 -11.03
C VAL A 162 -1.87 -0.49 -11.84
N VAL A 163 -3.01 0.13 -11.55
CA VAL A 163 -4.28 -0.13 -12.20
C VAL A 163 -4.90 1.15 -12.73
N PHE A 164 -5.62 1.03 -13.84
CA PHE A 164 -6.43 2.14 -14.35
C PHE A 164 -7.78 2.17 -13.64
N ASN A 165 -7.87 2.94 -12.55
CA ASN A 165 -9.11 3.19 -11.83
C ASN A 165 -9.70 4.53 -12.31
N ARG A 166 -10.60 4.46 -13.31
CA ARG A 166 -11.09 5.64 -14.04
C ARG A 166 -11.39 6.84 -13.11
N PRO A 167 -10.93 8.05 -13.44
CA PRO A 167 -10.29 8.44 -14.71
C PRO A 167 -8.75 8.36 -14.71
N SER A 168 -8.09 7.81 -13.69
CA SER A 168 -6.64 7.90 -13.50
C SER A 168 -5.95 6.56 -13.24
N TRP A 169 -4.63 6.55 -13.40
CA TRP A 169 -3.77 5.47 -12.92
C TRP A 169 -3.57 5.62 -11.41
N GLN A 170 -3.64 4.50 -10.69
CA GLN A 170 -3.42 4.44 -9.25
C GLN A 170 -2.61 3.20 -8.90
N ILE A 171 -1.97 3.23 -7.73
CA ILE A 171 -1.27 2.09 -7.14
C ILE A 171 -2.27 1.29 -6.30
N ASP A 172 -2.41 0.00 -6.56
CA ASP A 172 -3.23 -0.91 -5.77
C ASP A 172 -2.38 -1.87 -4.92
N GLU A 173 -1.14 -2.15 -5.27
CA GLU A 173 -0.24 -2.94 -4.42
C GLU A 173 1.18 -2.37 -4.39
N VAL A 174 1.82 -2.43 -3.21
CA VAL A 174 3.25 -2.10 -3.03
C VAL A 174 3.95 -3.20 -2.25
N TRP A 175 5.12 -3.61 -2.74
CA TRP A 175 6.11 -4.38 -1.99
C TRP A 175 7.35 -3.51 -1.78
N ALA A 176 7.67 -3.18 -0.53
CA ALA A 176 8.73 -2.23 -0.21
C ALA A 176 9.71 -2.79 0.82
N GLU A 177 11.01 -2.63 0.54
CA GLU A 177 12.07 -2.96 1.48
C GLU A 177 13.13 -1.86 1.50
N PHE A 178 13.67 -1.60 2.69
CA PHE A 178 14.66 -0.56 2.94
C PHE A 178 15.54 -0.89 4.15
N ASP A 179 16.57 -0.07 4.38
CA ASP A 179 17.49 -0.18 5.52
C ASP A 179 16.81 0.02 6.89
N SER A 180 16.01 -0.94 7.35
CA SER A 180 15.21 -0.85 8.58
C SER A 180 16.06 -0.61 9.83
N ALA A 181 17.28 -1.17 9.90
CA ALA A 181 18.20 -0.90 11.00
C ALA A 181 18.66 0.56 11.05
N ALA A 182 18.89 1.20 9.90
CA ALA A 182 19.22 2.62 9.83
C ALA A 182 18.01 3.46 10.28
N TRP A 183 16.81 3.10 9.82
CA TRP A 183 15.59 3.77 10.22
C TRP A 183 15.31 3.64 11.73
N LEU A 184 15.46 2.45 12.32
CA LEU A 184 15.34 2.25 13.77
C LEU A 184 16.33 3.13 14.54
N LYS A 185 17.58 3.24 14.07
CA LYS A 185 18.57 4.14 14.67
C LYS A 185 18.11 5.60 14.59
N ASN A 186 17.46 6.00 13.49
CA ASN A 186 16.86 7.33 13.34
C ASN A 186 15.69 7.59 14.29
N LEU A 187 14.96 6.55 14.67
CA LEU A 187 13.95 6.60 15.73
C LEU A 187 14.54 6.57 17.15
N GLY A 188 15.87 6.53 17.29
CA GLY A 188 16.57 6.56 18.58
C GLY A 188 16.84 5.19 19.19
N PHE A 189 16.60 4.09 18.46
CA PHE A 189 16.92 2.75 18.95
C PHE A 189 18.42 2.47 18.92
N THR A 190 18.90 1.74 19.92
CA THR A 190 20.27 1.22 19.94
C THR A 190 20.31 -0.12 19.20
N ILE A 191 20.85 -0.12 18.00
CA ILE A 191 21.07 -1.34 17.23
C ILE A 191 22.47 -1.89 17.51
N THR A 192 22.55 -3.09 18.08
CA THR A 192 23.82 -3.76 18.37
C THR A 192 23.94 -4.99 17.48
N ALA A 193 24.93 -4.99 16.59
CA ALA A 193 25.22 -6.16 15.78
C ALA A 193 25.66 -7.35 16.67
N PRO A 194 25.29 -8.59 16.33
CA PRO A 194 25.77 -9.76 17.05
C PRO A 194 27.30 -9.82 17.04
N LYS A 195 27.92 -10.15 18.18
CA LYS A 195 29.38 -10.27 18.29
C LYS A 195 29.98 -11.39 17.42
N ARG A 196 29.17 -12.37 17.03
CA ARG A 196 29.58 -13.43 16.10
C ARG A 196 29.21 -13.00 14.68
N ARG A 197 30.22 -12.76 13.84
CA ARG A 197 30.00 -12.66 12.39
C ARG A 197 29.44 -14.00 11.92
N ARG A 198 28.26 -13.99 11.31
CA ARG A 198 27.92 -15.05 10.36
C ARG A 198 28.73 -14.75 9.12
N GLU A 199 29.73 -15.58 8.87
CA GLU A 199 30.40 -15.58 7.58
C GLU A 199 29.38 -16.05 6.55
N VAL A 200 29.03 -15.17 5.61
CA VAL A 200 28.22 -15.53 4.46
C VAL A 200 29.20 -16.09 3.44
N VAL A 201 29.33 -17.42 3.43
CA VAL A 201 30.07 -18.12 2.38
C VAL A 201 29.14 -18.19 1.17
N PHE A 202 29.48 -17.46 0.11
CA PHE A 202 28.85 -17.65 -1.19
C PHE A 202 29.54 -18.86 -1.84
N GLU A 203 28.86 -20.01 -1.88
CA GLU A 203 29.30 -21.11 -2.74
C GLU A 203 29.04 -20.67 -4.19
N GLY A 204 30.11 -20.57 -4.98
CA GLY A 204 30.08 -20.15 -6.39
C GLY A 204 29.90 -21.31 -7.36
#